data_AF-A0AA89T5B3-F1
#
_entry.id   AF-A0AA89T5B3-F1
#
_cell.length_a   1.000
_cell.length_b   1.000
_cell.length_c   1.000
_cell.angle_alpha   90.00
_cell.angle_beta   90.00
_cell.angle_gamma   90.00
#
_symmetry.space_group_name_H-M   'P 1'
#
loop_
_entity.id
_entity.type
_entity.pdbx_description
1 polymer ?
#
loop_
_entity_poly.entity_id
_entity_poly.type
_entity_poly.pdbx_seq_one_letter_code
_entity_poly.pdbx_strand_id
1 'polypeptide(L)' 'MNFLDHIIRFTGPFNLTGLPAVTVPCGFAQGLPIGMQIVGPAFQEGKILNIADVFEKLHPELKQNPIVLKQ' A
#
# COMPACT_ATOMS: atom_id res chain seq x y z
N MET A 1 12.39 -17.99 -11.62
CA MET A 1 11.36 -17.41 -10.72
C MET A 1 10.05 -17.42 -11.47
N ASN A 2 8.99 -17.86 -10.79
CA ASN A 2 7.67 -18.06 -11.40
C ASN A 2 6.80 -16.79 -11.27
N PHE A 3 5.59 -16.81 -11.86
CA PHE A 3 4.67 -15.68 -11.82
C PHE A 3 4.31 -15.22 -10.39
N LEU A 4 4.14 -16.19 -9.47
CA LEU A 4 3.77 -15.87 -8.09
C LEU A 4 4.88 -15.06 -7.42
N ASP A 5 6.15 -15.44 -7.58
CA ASP A 5 7.29 -14.70 -7.03
C ASP A 5 7.26 -13.22 -7.44
N HIS A 6 6.87 -12.91 -8.69
CA HIS A 6 6.85 -11.54 -9.19
C HIS A 6 5.78 -10.67 -8.52
N ILE A 7 4.66 -11.26 -8.12
CA ILE A 7 3.53 -10.54 -7.53
C ILE A 7 3.64 -10.46 -6.01
N ILE A 8 4.03 -11.55 -5.35
CA ILE A 8 3.99 -11.63 -3.88
C ILE A 8 5.33 -11.33 -3.20
N ARG A 9 6.44 -11.15 -3.93
CA ARG A 9 7.77 -10.91 -3.33
C ARG A 9 7.81 -9.80 -2.27
N PHE A 10 6.98 -8.77 -2.42
CA PHE A 10 6.96 -7.64 -1.50
C PHE A 10 5.92 -7.74 -0.40
N THR A 11 4.90 -8.61 -0.53
CA THR A 11 3.83 -8.73 0.47
C THR A 11 3.93 -10.03 1.27
N GLY A 12 4.40 -11.10 0.63
CA GLY A 12 4.58 -12.43 1.22
C GLY A 12 5.42 -12.48 2.50
N PRO A 13 6.58 -11.79 2.59
CA PRO A 13 7.39 -11.81 3.81
C PRO A 13 6.63 -11.35 5.07
N PHE A 14 5.69 -10.41 4.93
CA PHE A 14 4.94 -9.86 6.06
C PHE A 14 3.79 -10.77 6.50
N ASN A 15 3.21 -11.53 5.57
CA ASN A 15 2.29 -12.61 5.91
C ASN A 15 2.98 -13.71 6.75
N LEU A 16 4.24 -14.03 6.42
CA LEU A 16 5.01 -15.06 7.15
C LEU A 16 5.46 -14.57 8.54
N THR A 17 5.87 -13.30 8.63
CA THR A 17 6.39 -12.73 9.89
C THR A 17 5.28 -12.21 10.82
N GLY A 18 4.06 -12.02 10.32
CA GLY A 18 2.95 -11.44 11.07
C GLY A 18 3.13 -9.95 11.38
N LEU A 19 4.05 -9.26 10.69
CA LEU A 19 4.26 -7.83 10.87
C LEU A 19 3.12 -7.03 10.24
N PRO A 20 2.65 -5.94 10.89
CA PRO A 20 1.58 -5.13 10.33
C PRO A 20 2.09 -4.34 9.12
N ALA A 21 1.27 -4.33 8.06
CA ALA A 21 1.55 -3.63 6.82
C ALA A 21 0.30 -2.88 6.33
N VAL A 22 0.48 -1.69 5.77
CA VAL A 22 -0.58 -0.88 5.14
C VAL A 22 -0.11 -0.38 3.78
N THR A 23 -1.01 -0.31 2.80
CA THR A 23 -0.71 0.19 1.45
C THR A 23 -1.49 1.47 1.18
N VAL A 24 -0.80 2.49 0.69
CA VAL A 24 -1.37 3.78 0.26
C VAL A 24 -1.06 4.03 -1.22
N PRO A 25 -1.93 4.74 -1.96
CA PRO A 25 -1.63 5.14 -3.34
C PRO A 25 -0.46 6.13 -3.35
N CYS A 26 0.58 5.88 -4.16
CA CYS A 26 1.77 6.74 -4.20
C CYS A 26 2.08 7.32 -5.58
N GLY A 27 1.26 7.02 -6.60
CA GLY A 27 1.42 7.60 -7.93
C GLY A 27 0.84 6.75 -9.05
N PHE A 28 1.23 7.10 -10.28
CA PHE A 28 0.85 6.42 -11.51
C PHE A 28 2.08 6.16 -12.36
N ALA A 29 2.14 4.98 -12.96
CA ALA A 29 3.09 4.68 -14.02
C ALA A 29 2.32 4.05 -15.19
N GLN A 30 2.52 4.59 -16.40
CA GLN A 30 1.88 4.08 -17.62
C GLN A 30 0.33 4.03 -17.51
N GLY A 31 -0.26 4.99 -16.80
CA GLY A 31 -1.71 5.06 -16.57
C GLY A 31 -2.24 4.06 -15.53
N LEU A 32 -1.38 3.26 -14.90
CA LEU A 32 -1.75 2.29 -13.86
C LEU A 32 -1.39 2.81 -12.46
N PRO A 33 -2.21 2.52 -11.44
CA PRO A 33 -1.97 2.94 -10.07
C PRO A 33 -0.77 2.20 -9.47
N ILE A 34 0.05 2.92 -8.70
CA ILE A 34 1.17 2.38 -7.93
C ILE A 34 0.86 2.53 -6.43
N GLY A 35 1.04 1.44 -5.68
CA GLY A 35 0.91 1.42 -4.23
C GLY A 35 2.27 1.43 -3.53
N MET A 36 2.36 2.14 -2.41
CA MET A 36 3.49 2.09 -1.48
C MET A 36 3.06 1.34 -0.22
N GLN A 37 3.80 0.28 0.12
CA GLN A 37 3.56 -0.51 1.32
C GLN A 37 4.45 -0.01 2.46
N ILE A 38 3.84 0.28 3.60
CA ILE A 38 4.48 0.71 4.84
C ILE A 38 4.38 -0.45 5.83
N VAL A 39 5.50 -0.85 6.43
CA VAL A 39 5.58 -1.98 7.35
C VAL A 39 6.10 -1.51 8.70
N GLY A 40 5.43 -1.96 9.76
CA GLY A 40 5.74 -1.57 11.13
C GLY A 40 6.26 -2.74 11.97
N PRO A 41 6.78 -2.44 13.17
CA PRO A 41 7.00 -3.45 14.20
C PRO A 41 5.67 -4.10 14.63
N ALA A 42 5.75 -5.31 15.18
CA ALA A 42 4.59 -6.01 15.75
C ALA A 42 3.85 -5.13 16.77
N PHE A 43 2.51 -5.17 16.73
CA PHE A 43 1.62 -4.43 17.63
C PHE A 43 1.75 -2.89 17.58
N GLN A 44 2.28 -2.35 16.47
CA GLN A 44 2.38 -0.89 16.23
C GLN A 44 1.51 -0.42 15.07
N GLU A 45 0.32 -1.00 14.89
CA GLU A 45 -0.65 -0.64 13.85
C GLU A 45 -0.99 0.86 13.89
N GLY A 46 -1.18 1.42 15.09
CA GLY A 46 -1.45 2.85 15.25
C GLY A 46 -0.35 3.75 14.68
N LYS A 47 0.92 3.33 14.78
CA LYS A 47 2.05 4.08 14.21
C LYS A 47 2.02 4.06 12.70
N ILE A 48 1.84 2.89 12.09
CA ILE A 48 1.84 2.80 10.62
C ILE A 48 0.59 3.44 10.00
N LEU A 49 -0.57 3.34 10.67
CA LEU A 49 -1.79 4.02 10.25
C LEU A 49 -1.65 5.54 10.33
N ASN A 50 -0.97 6.07 11.37
CA ASN A 50 -0.67 7.49 11.44
C ASN A 50 0.27 7.95 10.31
N ILE A 51 1.29 7.14 9.97
CA ILE A 51 2.18 7.45 8.83
C ILE A 51 1.38 7.46 7.52
N ALA A 52 0.52 6.45 7.31
CA ALA A 52 -0.35 6.38 6.14
C ALA A 52 -1.31 7.58 6.04
N ASP A 53 -1.97 7.95 7.14
CA ASP A 53 -2.89 9.09 7.19
C ASP A 53 -2.18 10.42 6.92
N VAL A 54 -1.00 10.65 7.49
CA VAL A 54 -0.19 11.84 7.19
C VAL A 54 0.21 11.85 5.71
N PHE A 55 0.63 10.72 5.16
CA PHE A 55 0.98 10.63 3.74
C PHE A 55 -0.22 10.95 2.83
N GLU A 56 -1.39 10.37 3.09
CA GLU A 56 -2.61 10.64 2.31
C GLU A 56 -3.06 12.11 2.41
N LYS A 57 -2.91 12.74 3.59
CA LYS A 57 -3.24 14.16 3.78
C LYS A 57 -2.30 15.10 3.05
N LEU A 58 -1.02 14.72 2.91
CA LEU A 58 -0.04 15.48 2.14
C LEU A 58 -0.22 15.31 0.63
N HIS A 59 -0.88 14.23 0.21
CA HIS A 59 -1.07 13.87 -1.21
C HIS A 59 -2.55 13.66 -1.59
N PRO A 60 -3.43 14.67 -1.40
CA PRO A 60 -4.85 14.56 -1.71
C PRO A 60 -5.11 14.24 -3.20
N GLU A 61 -4.20 14.62 -4.11
CA GLU A 61 -4.26 14.34 -5.54
C GLU A 61 -4.19 12.84 -5.89
N LEU A 62 -3.65 12.02 -4.99
CA LEU A 62 -3.53 10.56 -5.18
C LEU A 62 -4.81 9.81 -4.76
N LYS A 63 -5.76 10.52 -4.13
CA LYS A 63 -7.03 9.96 -3.68
C LYS A 63 -7.97 9.78 -4.88
N GLN A 64 -7.95 8.61 -5.49
CA GLN A 64 -8.84 8.31 -6.62
C GLN A 64 -10.18 7.71 -6.18
N ASN A 65 -11.25 8.16 -6.82
CA ASN A 65 -12.50 7.40 -6.88
C ASN A 65 -12.32 6.28 -7.92
N PRO A 66 -12.49 4.99 -7.56
CA PRO A 66 -12.35 3.91 -8.51
C PRO A 66 -13.24 4.12 -9.73
N ILE A 67 -12.72 3.82 -10.92
CA ILE A 67 -13.41 3.98 -12.22
C ILE A 67 -14.79 3.29 -12.21
N VAL A 68 -14.93 2.22 -11.42
CA VAL A 68 -16.16 1.46 -11.22
C VAL A 68 -17.31 2.28 -10.59
N LEU A 69 -17.02 3.37 -9.88
CA LEU A 69 -18.04 4.24 -9.26
C LEU A 69 -18.51 5.38 -10.17
N LYS A 70 -18.08 5.43 -11.44
CA LYS A 70 -18.49 6.45 -12.42
C LYS A 70 -19.45 5.91 -13.50
N GLN A 71 -20.08 4.75 -13.27
CA GLN A 71 -21.07 4.16 -14.16
C GLN A 71 -22.49 4.34 -13.63
#